data_AF-A0A967QLE3-F1
#
_entry.id   AF-A0A967QLE3-F1
#
_cell.length_a   1.000
_cell.length_b   1.000
_cell.length_c   1.000
_cell.angle_alpha   90.00
_cell.angle_beta   90.00
_cell.angle_gamma   90.00
#
_symmetry.space_group_name_H-M   'P 1'
#
loop_
_entity.id
_entity.type
_entity.pdbx_description
1 polymer ?
#
loop_
_entity_poly.entity_id
_entity_poly.type
_entity_poly.pdbx_seq_one_letter_code
_entity_poly.pdbx_strand_id
1 'polypeptide(L)' 'MRERGIGTGSVADVTERLADEGKTAMVVGVDGDLVGVIGVADTVKDDSRS' A
#
# COMPACT_ATOMS: atom_id res chain seq x y z
N MET A 1 11.90 3.44 3.04
CA MET A 1 11.84 2.09 3.65
C MET A 1 13.24 1.57 3.96
N ARG A 2 14.13 1.42 2.96
CA ARG A 2 15.54 1.07 3.21
C ARG A 2 16.32 2.08 4.07
N GLU A 3 16.07 3.38 3.92
CA GLU A 3 16.68 4.43 4.77
C GLU A 3 16.21 4.39 6.24
N ARG A 4 15.09 3.70 6.51
CA ARG A 4 14.57 3.48 7.88
C ARG A 4 14.95 2.10 8.43
N GLY A 5 15.76 1.33 7.70
CA GLY A 5 16.14 -0.04 8.07
C GLY A 5 15.03 -1.08 7.94
N ILE A 6 13.86 -0.72 7.41
CA ILE A 6 12.69 -1.60 7.34
C ILE A 6 12.77 -2.42 6.06
N GLY A 7 12.91 -3.74 6.20
CA GLY A 7 12.89 -4.69 5.09
C GLY A 7 11.47 -4.89 4.56
N THR A 8 11.23 -4.56 3.29
CA THR A 8 9.92 -4.68 2.64
C THR A 8 9.76 -5.91 1.75
N GLY A 9 10.74 -6.80 1.73
CA GLY A 9 10.74 -7.94 0.80
C GLY A 9 9.53 -8.86 0.97
N SER A 10 9.04 -9.03 2.20
CA SER A 10 7.89 -9.89 2.51
C SER A 10 6.53 -9.33 2.07
N VAL A 11 6.45 -8.05 1.70
CA VAL A 11 5.20 -7.40 1.28
C VAL A 11 5.23 -6.92 -0.17
N ALA A 12 6.28 -7.23 -0.92
CA ALA A 12 6.43 -6.83 -2.32
C ALA A 12 5.27 -7.36 -3.17
N ASP A 13 5.02 -8.68 -3.12
CA ASP A 13 3.93 -9.32 -3.88
C ASP A 13 2.55 -8.77 -3.50
N VAL A 14 2.33 -8.44 -2.22
CA VAL A 14 1.07 -7.87 -1.74
C VAL A 14 0.89 -6.44 -2.26
N THR A 15 1.96 -5.65 -2.25
CA THR A 15 1.95 -4.27 -2.74
C THR A 15 1.68 -4.23 -4.24
N GLU A 16 2.31 -5.13 -5.00
CA GLU A 16 2.12 -5.29 -6.44
C GLU A 16 0.69 -5.73 -6.76
N ARG A 17 0.18 -6.77 -6.07
CA ARG A 17 -1.23 -7.20 -6.24
C ARG A 17 -2.22 -6.07 -5.95
N LEU A 18 -2.02 -5.29 -4.90
CA LEU A 18 -2.92 -4.18 -4.57
C LEU A 18 -2.88 -3.10 -5.66
N ALA A 19 -1.70 -2.81 -6.21
CA ALA A 19 -1.55 -1.88 -7.32
C ALA A 19 -2.24 -2.40 -8.60
N ASP A 20 -2.10 -3.69 -8.92
CA ASP A 20 -2.77 -4.34 -10.05
C ASP A 20 -4.29 -4.28 -9.93
N GLU A 21 -4.81 -4.34 -8.69
CA GLU A 21 -6.23 -4.17 -8.40
C GLU A 21 -6.67 -2.69 -8.32
N GLY A 22 -5.86 -1.75 -8.84
CA GLY A 22 -6.17 -0.32 -8.94
C GLY A 22 -6.16 0.45 -7.61
N LYS A 23 -5.53 -0.10 -6.56
CA LYS A 23 -5.42 0.56 -5.25
C LYS A 23 -4.08 1.24 -5.09
N THR A 24 -4.06 2.31 -4.29
CA THR A 24 -2.82 2.87 -3.77
C THR A 24 -2.37 2.04 -2.57
N ALA A 25 -1.25 1.31 -2.69
CA ALA A 25 -0.68 0.51 -1.62
C ALA A 25 0.33 1.32 -0.78
N MET A 26 0.16 1.33 0.54
CA MET A 26 1.03 2.02 1.50
C MET A 26 1.58 1.02 2.51
N VAL A 27 2.90 0.97 2.65
CA VAL A 27 3.56 0.05 3.60
C VAL A 27 3.73 0.73 4.97
N VAL A 28 3.36 0.03 6.03
CA VAL A 28 3.38 0.53 7.42
C VAL A 28 4.48 -0.18 8.20
N GLY A 29 5.29 0.59 8.92
CA GLY A 29 6.22 0.08 9.90
C GLY A 29 6.14 0.86 11.21
N VAL A 30 6.37 0.16 12.32
CA VAL A 30 6.34 0.69 13.69
C VAL A 30 7.64 0.25 14.36
N ASP A 31 8.33 1.19 15.01
CA ASP A 31 9.59 0.95 15.71
C ASP A 31 10.70 0.24 14.90
N GLY A 32 10.69 0.44 13.57
CA GLY A 32 11.66 -0.17 12.65
C GLY A 32 11.23 -1.53 12.10
N ASP A 33 10.13 -2.08 12.60
CA ASP A 33 9.55 -3.33 12.12
C ASP A 33 8.47 -3.08 11.08
N LEU A 34 8.44 -3.96 10.08
CA LEU A 34 7.38 -4.00 9.10
C LEU A 34 6.11 -4.59 9.73
N VAL A 35 5.02 -3.83 9.76
CA VAL A 35 3.76 -4.27 10.39
C VAL A 35 2.70 -4.66 9.36
N GLY A 36 2.73 -4.08 8.16
CA GLY A 36 1.82 -4.50 7.09
C GLY A 36 1.70 -3.54 5.91
N VAL A 37 0.64 -3.75 5.12
CA VAL A 37 0.28 -2.93 3.95
C VAL A 37 -1.17 -2.49 4.05
N ILE A 38 -1.44 -1.22 3.75
CA ILE A 38 -2.78 -0.63 3.63
C ILE A 38 -3.04 -0.38 2.14
N GLY A 39 -4.14 -0.92 1.62
CA GLY A 39 -4.63 -0.61 0.27
C GLY A 39 -5.75 0.42 0.33
N VAL A 40 -5.58 1.56 -0.34
CA VAL A 40 -6.58 2.62 -0.43
C VAL A 40 -7.22 2.57 -1.82
N ALA A 41 -8.53 2.33 -1.87
CA ALA A 41 -9.34 2.46 -3.08
C ALA A 41 -10.13 3.77 -2.99
N ASP A 42 -9.97 4.66 -3.98
CA ASP A 42 -10.90 5.78 -4.13
C ASP A 42 -12.24 5.25 -4.64
N THR A 43 -13.29 5.33 -3.82
CA THR A 43 -14.65 5.17 -4.32
C THR A 43 -15.01 6.44 -5.07
N VAL A 44 -15.05 6.38 -6.40
CA VAL A 44 -15.59 7.48 -7.22
C VAL A 44 -17.03 7.71 -6.77
N LYS A 45 -17.34 8.90 -6.25
CA LYS A 45 -18.74 9.28 -5.95
C LYS A 45 -19.51 9.36 -7.27
N ASP A 46 -20.76 8.88 -7.27
CA ASP A 46 -21.63 8.77 -8.44
C ASP A 46 -21.79 10.08 -9.27
N ASP A 47 -21.54 11.25 -8.68
CA ASP A 47 -21.57 12.56 -9.35
C ASP A 47 -20.36 12.85 -10.27
N SER A 48 -19.40 11.92 -10.43
CA SER A 48 -18.18 12.17 -11.23
C SER A 48 -18.35 11.88 -12.74
N ARG A 49 -19.58 11.69 -13.22
CA ARG A 49 -19.88 11.62 -14.67
C ARG A 49 -20.46 12.96 -15.12
N SER A 50 -19.59 13.93 -15.37
CA SER A 50 -19.91 15.14 -16.15
C SER A 50 -19.85 14.87 -17.65
#